data_AF-A0A3R7ABJ2-F1
#
_entry.id   AF-A0A3R7ABJ2-F1
#
_cell.length_a   1.000
_cell.length_b   1.000
_cell.length_c   1.000
_cell.angle_alpha   90.00
_cell.angle_beta   90.00
_cell.angle_gamma   90.00
#
_symmetry.space_group_name_H-M   'P 1'
#
loop_
_entity.id
_entity.type
_entity.pdbx_description
1 polymer ?
#
loop_
_entity_poly.entity_id
_entity_poly.type
_entity_poly.pdbx_seq_one_letter_code
_entity_poly.pdbx_strand_id
1 'polypeptide(L)'
;MWKSKFTFAPAADSDLTSPHLFRTMRPRQLCPLNQRLYLEIDRNLSDVCFFVDTQVEPAYCGRLDRDEPMFMKANVMPQPGPHFVMVTNGSQPMHAIFFTMVKPSVQLVRRGTSVAIEFDGVDIQDDRNRVCLVTTSSADSYTPFACFNSTYLSMHMTLPPLPHARTSVVALVVNEYNKCICRSNEMHLPQRADKTPPMVPPFMFASPKHHPNVPPSRESILHALFDQEYGVFSQNGEDGVLQLLFQLVAPTNKIFVEFGVEDGIECNTRYLREVHGWTGLSMDGSHSDPAWITPGNIVGLFEQHEIPSHFDLLSVDIDFNDYYVLQAILERYTPSVIVVEVNSHYRYPDDRVATYDPQGWDGVSNYFGATLAAFVRLLNGYTLVYCESHGVNCFFVRTDLWPATWREDPATIDRPPNFFGKGWRYPPSLHATWATGVV
;
A
#
# COMPACT_ATOMS: atom_id res chain seq x y z
N MET A 1 -15.66 23.32 -33.96
CA MET A 1 -14.47 23.70 -34.75
C MET A 1 -13.40 24.19 -33.80
N TRP A 2 -12.48 23.31 -33.39
CA TRP A 2 -11.30 23.69 -32.60
C TRP A 2 -10.10 22.99 -33.23
N LYS A 3 -9.13 23.78 -33.70
CA LYS A 3 -7.88 23.31 -34.31
C LYS A 3 -6.90 22.95 -33.19
N SER A 4 -6.45 21.71 -33.12
CA SER A 4 -5.33 21.31 -32.25
C SER A 4 -4.01 21.83 -32.84
N LYS A 5 -3.13 22.35 -31.97
CA LYS A 5 -1.77 22.81 -32.31
C LYS A 5 -0.78 21.63 -32.25
N PHE A 6 -0.95 20.64 -33.11
CA PHE A 6 0.07 19.62 -33.33
C PHE A 6 0.39 19.58 -34.82
N THR A 7 1.57 20.08 -35.19
CA THR A 7 2.10 19.96 -36.55
C THR A 7 2.99 18.72 -36.62
N PHE A 8 2.49 17.67 -37.27
CA PHE A 8 3.30 16.52 -37.68
C PHE A 8 3.56 16.59 -39.18
N ALA A 9 4.73 16.10 -39.61
CA ALA A 9 5.10 16.05 -41.02
C ALA A 9 4.12 15.15 -41.81
N PRO A 10 3.77 15.50 -43.05
CA PRO A 10 2.80 14.73 -43.81
C PRO A 10 3.36 13.33 -44.10
N ALA A 11 2.66 12.31 -43.60
CA ALA A 11 2.85 10.94 -44.07
C ALA A 11 2.45 10.86 -45.55
N ALA A 12 3.22 10.13 -46.35
CA ALA A 12 2.98 9.97 -47.76
C ALA A 12 1.60 9.35 -48.02
N ASP A 13 0.74 10.12 -48.68
CA ASP A 13 -0.57 9.70 -49.21
C ASP A 13 -0.39 8.47 -50.12
N SER A 14 -0.85 7.29 -49.69
CA SER A 14 -1.28 6.24 -50.64
C SER A 14 -2.09 5.05 -50.11
N ASP A 15 -2.49 4.94 -48.83
CA ASP A 15 -3.17 3.68 -48.40
C ASP A 15 -4.36 3.76 -47.40
N LEU A 16 -4.90 4.95 -47.08
CA LEU A 16 -5.88 5.10 -45.98
C LEU A 16 -7.37 5.02 -46.36
N THR A 17 -7.76 4.76 -47.62
CA THR A 17 -9.16 4.95 -48.07
C THR A 17 -10.02 3.68 -48.23
N SER A 18 -9.53 2.50 -47.83
CA SER A 18 -10.32 1.26 -48.00
C SER A 18 -11.31 1.00 -46.84
N PRO A 19 -12.62 0.86 -47.07
CA PRO A 19 -13.58 0.47 -46.04
C PRO A 19 -13.35 -0.94 -45.46
N HIS A 20 -12.49 -1.75 -46.10
CA HIS A 20 -12.04 -3.04 -45.57
C HIS A 20 -11.02 -2.91 -44.43
N LEU A 21 -10.37 -1.75 -44.30
CA LEU A 21 -9.36 -1.47 -43.27
C LEU A 21 -9.95 -1.51 -41.85
N PHE A 22 -11.25 -1.21 -41.70
CA PHE A 22 -11.95 -1.13 -40.42
C PHE A 22 -12.50 -2.47 -39.92
N ARG A 23 -12.73 -3.45 -40.80
CA ARG A 23 -13.20 -4.80 -40.40
C ARG A 23 -12.14 -5.62 -39.65
N THR A 24 -10.87 -5.28 -39.83
CA THR A 24 -9.69 -5.99 -39.32
C THR A 24 -9.00 -5.28 -38.16
N MET A 25 -9.61 -4.24 -37.57
CA MET A 25 -9.13 -3.59 -36.34
C MET A 25 -9.99 -3.98 -35.14
N ARG A 26 -10.53 -5.21 -35.15
CA ARG A 26 -11.24 -5.70 -33.98
C ARG A 26 -10.20 -6.09 -32.94
N PRO A 27 -10.27 -5.54 -31.72
CA PRO A 27 -9.49 -6.09 -30.64
C PRO A 27 -9.91 -7.56 -30.43
N ARG A 28 -8.94 -8.46 -30.38
CA ARG A 28 -9.20 -9.88 -30.08
C ARG A 28 -9.76 -10.04 -28.66
N GLN A 29 -9.23 -9.27 -27.73
CA GLN A 29 -9.64 -9.29 -26.33
C GLN A 29 -9.38 -7.92 -25.68
N LEU A 30 -10.32 -7.47 -24.84
CA LEU A 30 -10.15 -6.32 -23.95
C LEU A 30 -10.34 -6.79 -22.52
N CYS A 31 -9.27 -6.71 -21.74
CA CYS A 31 -9.32 -7.08 -20.34
C CYS A 31 -8.92 -5.87 -19.51
N PRO A 32 -9.85 -5.34 -18.68
CA PRO A 32 -9.51 -4.39 -17.67
C PRO A 32 -8.83 -5.11 -16.50
N LEU A 33 -7.53 -4.94 -16.38
CA LEU A 33 -6.68 -5.68 -15.44
C LEU A 33 -5.88 -4.67 -14.63
N ASN A 34 -6.08 -4.60 -13.32
CA ASN A 34 -5.33 -3.68 -12.44
C ASN A 34 -5.36 -2.21 -12.94
N GLN A 35 -6.52 -1.73 -13.40
CA GLN A 35 -6.69 -0.41 -14.04
C GLN A 35 -5.89 -0.21 -15.36
N ARG A 36 -5.40 -1.29 -15.96
CA ARG A 36 -4.76 -1.32 -17.28
C ARG A 36 -5.72 -1.93 -18.29
N LEU A 37 -5.61 -1.52 -19.54
CA LEU A 37 -6.34 -2.12 -20.65
C LEU A 37 -5.39 -2.95 -21.48
N TYR A 38 -5.72 -4.23 -21.65
CA TYR A 38 -5.11 -5.07 -22.67
C TYR A 38 -5.81 -4.84 -24.01
N LEU A 39 -5.04 -4.57 -25.05
CA LEU A 39 -5.52 -4.46 -26.43
C LEU A 39 -4.66 -5.37 -27.32
N GLU A 40 -5.29 -6.36 -27.95
CA GLU A 40 -4.65 -7.20 -28.96
C GLU A 40 -5.27 -6.90 -30.33
N ILE A 41 -4.44 -6.53 -31.31
CA ILE A 41 -4.87 -6.12 -32.64
C ILE A 41 -4.44 -7.13 -33.72
N ASP A 42 -5.23 -7.28 -34.76
CA ASP A 42 -5.00 -8.28 -35.82
C ASP A 42 -3.90 -7.90 -36.85
N ARG A 43 -3.28 -6.71 -36.74
CA ARG A 43 -2.16 -6.24 -37.60
C ARG A 43 -1.38 -5.08 -36.98
N ASN A 44 -0.16 -4.82 -37.47
CA ASN A 44 0.65 -3.68 -37.03
C ASN A 44 0.00 -2.34 -37.42
N LEU A 45 0.07 -1.37 -36.52
CA LEU A 45 -0.37 0.01 -36.73
C LEU A 45 0.78 0.96 -36.36
N SER A 46 1.26 1.74 -37.33
CA SER A 46 2.19 2.84 -37.10
C SER A 46 1.42 4.14 -36.82
N ASP A 47 1.91 4.93 -35.85
CA ASP A 47 1.42 6.27 -35.53
C ASP A 47 -0.07 6.33 -35.13
N VAL A 48 -0.45 5.57 -34.10
CA VAL A 48 -1.80 5.59 -33.54
C VAL A 48 -1.83 6.17 -32.14
N CYS A 49 -2.92 6.86 -31.83
CA CYS A 49 -3.21 7.43 -30.53
C CYS A 49 -4.52 6.87 -29.98
N PHE A 50 -4.54 6.59 -28.67
CA PHE A 50 -5.72 6.14 -27.95
C PHE A 50 -6.23 7.21 -27.02
N PHE A 51 -7.54 7.40 -27.01
CA PHE A 51 -8.24 8.24 -26.04
C PHE A 51 -9.24 7.35 -25.31
N VAL A 52 -9.23 7.39 -23.98
CA VAL A 52 -10.21 6.68 -23.16
C VAL A 52 -11.33 7.66 -22.81
N ASP A 53 -12.56 7.27 -23.12
CA ASP A 53 -13.77 8.07 -22.94
C ASP A 53 -13.63 9.52 -23.45
N THR A 54 -13.64 10.48 -22.54
CA THR A 54 -13.60 11.92 -22.84
C THR A 54 -12.25 12.54 -22.51
N GLN A 55 -11.18 11.74 -22.38
CA GLN A 55 -9.84 12.27 -22.11
C GLN A 55 -9.41 13.26 -23.19
N VAL A 56 -8.81 14.36 -22.76
CA VAL A 56 -8.32 15.44 -23.64
C VAL A 56 -6.95 15.11 -24.20
N GLU A 57 -6.14 14.38 -23.43
CA GLU A 57 -4.84 13.88 -23.85
C GLU A 57 -4.93 12.39 -24.19
N PRO A 58 -4.15 11.93 -25.19
CA PRO A 58 -4.12 10.53 -25.52
C PRO A 58 -3.50 9.72 -24.37
N ALA A 59 -4.18 8.65 -23.96
CA ALA A 59 -3.67 7.65 -23.04
C ALA A 59 -2.35 7.01 -23.53
N TYR A 60 -2.18 6.95 -24.85
CA TYR A 60 -1.00 6.45 -25.51
C TYR A 60 -0.94 6.99 -26.95
N CYS A 61 0.25 7.31 -27.44
CA CYS A 61 0.52 7.51 -28.86
C CYS A 61 1.80 6.76 -29.24
N GLY A 62 1.77 5.99 -30.32
CA GLY A 62 2.93 5.24 -30.77
C GLY A 62 2.61 4.14 -31.78
N ARG A 63 3.57 3.24 -31.98
CA ARG A 63 3.44 2.07 -32.83
C ARG A 63 2.88 0.89 -32.04
N LEU A 64 1.97 0.15 -32.67
CA LEU A 64 1.40 -1.08 -32.15
C LEU A 64 1.77 -2.24 -33.03
N ASP A 65 2.34 -3.26 -32.41
CA ASP A 65 2.65 -4.51 -33.07
C ASP A 65 1.52 -5.52 -32.87
N ARG A 66 1.29 -6.31 -33.92
CA ARG A 66 0.31 -7.39 -33.94
C ARG A 66 0.72 -8.46 -32.93
N ASP A 67 -0.28 -9.06 -32.28
CA ASP A 67 -0.10 -10.13 -31.30
C ASP A 67 0.72 -9.69 -30.06
N GLU A 68 1.07 -8.40 -29.92
CA GLU A 68 1.71 -7.85 -28.72
C GLU A 68 0.68 -7.17 -27.79
N PRO A 69 0.62 -7.57 -26.51
CA PRO A 69 -0.15 -6.90 -25.47
C PRO A 69 0.21 -5.42 -25.37
N MET A 70 -0.78 -4.54 -25.47
CA MET A 70 -0.61 -3.19 -24.96
C MET A 70 -0.97 -3.09 -23.48
N PHE A 71 -0.15 -2.34 -22.73
CA PHE A 71 -0.47 -1.95 -21.37
C PHE A 71 -0.65 -0.43 -21.31
N MET A 72 -1.88 0.02 -21.12
CA MET A 72 -2.12 1.41 -20.73
C MET A 72 -1.73 1.61 -19.26
N LYS A 73 -1.16 2.78 -18.93
CA LYS A 73 -0.72 3.09 -17.55
C LYS A 73 -1.88 2.94 -16.55
N ALA A 74 -1.54 2.57 -15.32
CA ALA A 74 -2.49 2.59 -14.21
C ALA A 74 -3.11 4.00 -14.05
N ASN A 75 -4.34 4.07 -13.55
CA ASN A 75 -5.15 5.30 -13.39
C ASN A 75 -5.59 6.01 -14.67
N VAL A 76 -5.35 5.43 -15.86
CA VAL A 76 -5.90 5.98 -17.11
C VAL A 76 -7.39 5.63 -17.26
N MET A 77 -7.86 4.54 -16.65
CA MET A 77 -9.25 4.10 -16.79
C MET A 77 -10.12 4.58 -15.62
N PRO A 78 -11.33 5.12 -15.88
CA PRO A 78 -12.20 5.64 -14.84
C PRO A 78 -12.87 4.55 -13.99
N GLN A 79 -13.78 4.98 -13.11
CA GLN A 79 -14.63 4.14 -12.25
C GLN A 79 -15.33 3.00 -13.02
N PRO A 80 -15.67 1.87 -12.37
CA PRO A 80 -16.39 0.76 -13.00
C PRO A 80 -17.63 1.21 -13.78
N GLY A 81 -17.87 0.61 -14.94
CA GLY A 81 -18.95 1.03 -15.84
C GLY A 81 -18.64 0.82 -17.32
N PRO A 82 -19.51 1.31 -18.22
CA PRO A 82 -19.25 1.29 -19.65
C PRO A 82 -18.21 2.34 -20.02
N HIS A 83 -17.23 1.94 -20.82
CA HIS A 83 -16.18 2.81 -21.35
C HIS A 83 -16.01 2.57 -22.84
N PHE A 84 -15.29 3.49 -23.48
CA PHE A 84 -14.76 3.24 -24.81
C PHE A 84 -13.34 3.75 -24.98
N VAL A 85 -12.60 3.08 -25.88
CA VAL A 85 -11.34 3.57 -26.41
C VAL A 85 -11.55 4.04 -27.84
N MET A 86 -11.26 5.32 -28.09
CA MET A 86 -11.16 5.88 -29.43
C MET A 86 -9.74 5.74 -29.94
N VAL A 87 -9.58 5.06 -31.07
CA VAL A 87 -8.32 4.90 -31.79
C VAL A 87 -8.27 5.95 -32.89
N THR A 88 -7.17 6.68 -33.01
CA THR A 88 -6.95 7.69 -34.06
C THR A 88 -5.55 7.52 -34.67
N ASN A 89 -5.33 8.06 -35.86
CA ASN A 89 -3.98 8.22 -36.43
C ASN A 89 -3.39 9.63 -36.16
N GLY A 90 -3.81 10.26 -35.06
CA GLY A 90 -3.46 11.65 -34.72
C GLY A 90 -4.26 12.72 -35.48
N SER A 91 -4.90 12.39 -36.60
CA SER A 91 -5.67 13.34 -37.42
C SER A 91 -7.15 13.00 -37.54
N GLN A 92 -7.48 11.71 -37.58
CA GLN A 92 -8.84 11.21 -37.80
C GLN A 92 -9.17 10.04 -36.86
N PRO A 93 -10.42 9.93 -36.36
CA PRO A 93 -10.86 8.75 -35.64
C PRO A 93 -10.89 7.55 -36.60
N MET A 94 -10.24 6.48 -36.17
CA MET A 94 -10.12 5.23 -36.91
C MET A 94 -11.11 4.18 -36.40
N HIS A 95 -11.26 4.05 -35.08
CA HIS A 95 -12.13 3.03 -34.51
C HIS A 95 -12.57 3.42 -33.09
N ALA A 96 -13.72 2.92 -32.65
CA ALA A 96 -14.18 3.05 -31.28
C ALA A 96 -14.49 1.67 -30.72
N ILE A 97 -13.92 1.38 -29.57
CA ILE A 97 -14.00 0.09 -28.91
C ILE A 97 -14.74 0.28 -27.60
N PHE A 98 -15.91 -0.34 -27.45
CA PHE A 98 -16.72 -0.25 -26.24
C PHE A 98 -16.48 -1.48 -25.36
N PHE A 99 -16.32 -1.27 -24.06
CA PHE A 99 -16.11 -2.33 -23.08
C PHE A 99 -16.73 -1.92 -21.74
N THR A 100 -16.84 -2.87 -20.81
CA THR A 100 -17.33 -2.60 -19.46
C THR A 100 -16.26 -2.97 -18.46
N MET A 101 -15.87 -1.98 -17.65
CA MET A 101 -15.02 -2.16 -16.49
C MET A 101 -15.84 -2.73 -15.35
N VAL A 102 -15.42 -3.87 -14.80
CA VAL A 102 -15.97 -4.41 -13.56
C VAL A 102 -15.03 -4.04 -12.43
N LYS A 103 -15.58 -3.70 -11.25
CA LYS A 103 -14.76 -3.50 -10.05
C LYS A 103 -14.10 -4.84 -9.70
N PRO A 104 -12.76 -4.90 -9.56
CA PRO A 104 -12.10 -6.11 -9.09
C PRO A 104 -12.71 -6.57 -7.77
N SER A 105 -13.03 -7.86 -7.67
CA SER A 105 -13.58 -8.44 -6.46
C SER A 105 -13.08 -9.86 -6.24
N VAL A 106 -13.03 -10.23 -4.97
CA VAL A 106 -12.72 -11.57 -4.50
C VAL A 106 -13.76 -11.95 -3.45
N GLN A 107 -14.22 -13.20 -3.47
CA GLN A 107 -15.22 -13.72 -2.52
C GLN A 107 -14.79 -15.09 -2.00
N LEU A 108 -15.01 -15.32 -0.71
CA LEU A 108 -14.92 -16.63 -0.09
C LEU A 108 -16.32 -17.25 -0.05
N VAL A 109 -16.50 -18.36 -0.77
CA VAL A 109 -17.80 -19.04 -0.93
C VAL A 109 -17.73 -20.43 -0.33
N ARG A 110 -18.67 -20.77 0.56
CA ARG A 110 -18.74 -22.11 1.15
C ARG A 110 -19.42 -23.09 0.20
N ARG A 111 -18.74 -24.17 -0.16
CA ARG A 111 -19.22 -25.25 -1.03
C ARG A 111 -19.25 -26.56 -0.23
N GLY A 112 -20.32 -26.76 0.53
CA GLY A 112 -20.43 -27.90 1.45
C GLY A 112 -19.39 -27.85 2.58
N THR A 113 -18.43 -28.78 2.56
CA THR A 113 -17.34 -28.86 3.55
C THR A 113 -16.06 -28.14 3.13
N SER A 114 -16.02 -27.60 1.91
CA SER A 114 -14.88 -26.83 1.40
C SER A 114 -15.24 -25.34 1.26
N VAL A 115 -14.21 -24.53 1.11
CA VAL A 115 -14.31 -23.10 0.81
C VAL A 115 -13.69 -22.89 -0.56
N ALA A 116 -14.32 -22.10 -1.40
CA ALA A 116 -13.79 -21.69 -2.70
C ALA A 116 -13.44 -20.19 -2.65
N ILE A 117 -12.40 -19.80 -3.39
CA ILE A 117 -12.15 -18.41 -3.74
C ILE A 117 -12.70 -18.19 -5.15
N GLU A 118 -13.55 -17.18 -5.29
CA GLU A 118 -14.09 -16.74 -6.56
C GLU A 118 -13.62 -15.32 -6.84
N PHE A 119 -13.11 -15.09 -8.05
CA PHE A 119 -12.61 -13.79 -8.51
C PHE A 119 -13.48 -13.24 -9.63
N ASP A 120 -13.64 -11.93 -9.67
CA ASP A 120 -14.26 -11.22 -10.79
C ASP A 120 -13.49 -9.92 -11.07
N GLY A 121 -13.20 -9.64 -12.34
CA GLY A 121 -12.40 -8.48 -12.74
C GLY A 121 -10.95 -8.45 -12.21
N VAL A 122 -10.37 -9.61 -11.88
CA VAL A 122 -8.98 -9.76 -11.40
C VAL A 122 -8.17 -10.60 -12.38
N ASP A 123 -6.99 -10.12 -12.78
CA ASP A 123 -6.00 -10.97 -13.44
C ASP A 123 -5.21 -11.77 -12.40
N ILE A 124 -5.49 -13.06 -12.32
CA ILE A 124 -4.76 -13.99 -11.44
C ILE A 124 -3.50 -14.56 -12.11
N GLN A 125 -3.31 -14.34 -13.41
CA GLN A 125 -2.12 -14.76 -14.16
C GLN A 125 -1.06 -13.66 -14.23
N ASP A 126 -1.41 -12.41 -13.93
CA ASP A 126 -0.46 -11.32 -13.73
C ASP A 126 0.43 -11.63 -12.52
N ASP A 127 1.72 -11.86 -12.75
CA ASP A 127 2.70 -12.23 -11.73
C ASP A 127 3.04 -11.09 -10.77
N ARG A 128 2.62 -9.85 -11.09
CA ARG A 128 2.66 -8.70 -10.18
C ARG A 128 1.60 -8.78 -9.10
N ASN A 129 0.49 -9.45 -9.39
CA ASN A 129 -0.57 -9.66 -8.42
C ASN A 129 -0.25 -10.87 -7.55
N ARG A 130 -0.60 -10.76 -6.27
CA ARG A 130 -0.58 -11.89 -5.34
C ARG A 130 -1.94 -12.02 -4.69
N VAL A 131 -2.45 -13.24 -4.64
CA VAL A 131 -3.61 -13.59 -3.84
C VAL A 131 -3.10 -14.11 -2.51
N CYS A 132 -3.49 -13.48 -1.41
CA CYS A 132 -3.01 -13.81 -0.09
C CYS A 132 -4.17 -14.06 0.87
N LEU A 133 -4.00 -15.05 1.75
CA LEU A 133 -4.92 -15.31 2.85
C LEU A 133 -4.42 -14.61 4.09
N VAL A 134 -5.32 -13.87 4.73
CA VAL A 134 -5.10 -13.23 6.02
C VAL A 134 -5.93 -13.91 7.08
N THR A 135 -5.28 -14.31 8.17
CA THR A 135 -5.94 -14.91 9.32
C THR A 135 -6.03 -13.91 10.46
N THR A 136 -7.20 -13.74 11.04
CA THR A 136 -7.45 -12.74 12.09
C THR A 136 -7.33 -13.28 13.52
N SER A 137 -7.02 -14.58 13.71
CA SER A 137 -6.90 -15.17 15.05
C SER A 137 -5.46 -15.41 15.51
N SER A 138 -5.23 -15.22 16.81
CA SER A 138 -3.96 -15.32 17.54
C SER A 138 -3.45 -16.76 17.80
N ALA A 139 -3.54 -17.69 16.84
CA ALA A 139 -3.04 -19.04 17.09
C ALA A 139 -1.51 -19.07 17.04
N ASP A 140 -0.87 -19.70 18.04
CA ASP A 140 0.58 -19.74 18.34
C ASP A 140 1.50 -20.24 17.20
N SER A 141 0.95 -20.61 16.04
CA SER A 141 1.75 -21.04 14.88
C SER A 141 0.90 -21.08 13.60
N TYR A 142 0.74 -19.97 12.89
CA TYR A 142 0.73 -19.92 11.42
C TYR A 142 0.91 -18.47 10.95
N THR A 143 1.60 -18.29 9.83
CA THR A 143 1.87 -16.98 9.21
C THR A 143 0.56 -16.23 8.96
N PRO A 144 0.32 -15.07 9.60
CA PRO A 144 -0.95 -14.36 9.50
C PRO A 144 -1.31 -13.90 8.09
N PHE A 145 -0.34 -13.91 7.18
CA PHE A 145 -0.45 -13.59 5.77
C PHE A 145 0.35 -14.62 4.95
N ALA A 146 -0.32 -15.33 4.03
CA ALA A 146 0.32 -16.28 3.13
C ALA A 146 -0.21 -16.12 1.70
N CYS A 147 0.69 -15.90 0.75
CA CYS A 147 0.33 -15.69 -0.65
C CYS A 147 0.45 -16.97 -1.48
N PHE A 148 -0.53 -17.22 -2.33
CA PHE A 148 -0.48 -18.32 -3.29
C PHE A 148 0.59 -18.09 -4.35
N ASN A 149 1.20 -19.17 -4.82
CA ASN A 149 1.99 -19.15 -6.03
C ASN A 149 1.06 -19.02 -7.24
N SER A 150 1.36 -18.07 -8.13
CA SER A 150 0.51 -17.73 -9.29
C SER A 150 0.17 -18.94 -10.17
N THR A 151 1.10 -19.90 -10.28
CA THR A 151 0.91 -21.14 -11.07
C THR A 151 -0.24 -22.04 -10.57
N TYR A 152 -0.70 -21.87 -9.33
CA TYR A 152 -1.81 -22.64 -8.75
C TYR A 152 -3.13 -21.87 -8.69
N LEU A 153 -3.14 -20.61 -9.11
CA LEU A 153 -4.34 -19.80 -9.13
C LEU A 153 -5.24 -20.18 -10.30
N SER A 154 -6.53 -20.32 -10.02
CA SER A 154 -7.60 -20.47 -11.03
C SER A 154 -8.81 -19.65 -10.61
N MET A 155 -9.65 -19.28 -11.59
CA MET A 155 -10.86 -18.48 -11.34
C MET A 155 -11.82 -19.12 -10.32
N HIS A 156 -11.77 -20.45 -10.19
CA HIS A 156 -12.50 -21.22 -9.20
C HIS A 156 -11.56 -22.18 -8.50
N MET A 157 -10.89 -21.69 -7.46
CA MET A 157 -9.98 -22.50 -6.65
C MET A 157 -10.68 -22.92 -5.35
N THR A 158 -10.59 -24.21 -5.01
CA THR A 158 -11.00 -24.69 -3.68
C THR A 158 -9.84 -24.51 -2.71
N LEU A 159 -10.08 -23.81 -1.61
CA LEU A 159 -9.15 -23.71 -0.50
C LEU A 159 -8.93 -25.09 0.11
N PRO A 160 -7.66 -25.50 0.29
CA PRO A 160 -7.34 -26.67 1.09
C PRO A 160 -7.78 -26.47 2.56
N PRO A 161 -7.94 -27.55 3.33
CA PRO A 161 -8.31 -27.46 4.74
C PRO A 161 -7.29 -26.62 5.52
N LEU A 162 -7.76 -25.55 6.18
CA LEU A 162 -6.89 -24.74 7.01
C LEU A 162 -6.65 -25.41 8.38
N PRO A 163 -5.43 -25.31 8.95
CA PRO A 163 -4.98 -26.12 10.07
C PRO A 163 -5.62 -25.79 11.42
N HIS A 164 -6.12 -24.57 11.61
CA HIS A 164 -6.58 -24.08 12.91
C HIS A 164 -8.10 -23.84 12.98
N ALA A 165 -8.68 -24.20 14.11
CA ALA A 165 -10.11 -24.38 14.32
C ALA A 165 -10.83 -23.17 14.94
N ARG A 166 -10.23 -21.97 14.94
CA ARG A 166 -10.84 -20.71 15.43
C ARG A 166 -10.38 -19.48 14.65
N THR A 167 -10.20 -19.63 13.35
CA THR A 167 -9.72 -18.57 12.48
C THR A 167 -10.86 -18.03 11.65
N SER A 168 -11.07 -16.71 11.69
CA SER A 168 -11.65 -16.07 10.52
C SER A 168 -10.57 -15.88 9.47
N VAL A 169 -10.99 -15.96 8.22
CA VAL A 169 -10.10 -15.83 7.06
C VAL A 169 -10.66 -14.79 6.11
N VAL A 170 -9.75 -14.00 5.56
CA VAL A 170 -9.99 -13.03 4.51
C VAL A 170 -9.03 -13.32 3.37
N ALA A 171 -9.48 -13.21 2.13
CA ALA A 171 -8.61 -13.19 0.97
C ALA A 171 -8.39 -11.73 0.52
N LEU A 172 -7.13 -11.40 0.26
CA LEU A 172 -6.70 -10.14 -0.34
C LEU A 172 -6.08 -10.40 -1.70
N VAL A 173 -6.38 -9.55 -2.67
CA VAL A 173 -5.60 -9.44 -3.90
C VAL A 173 -4.73 -8.21 -3.73
N VAL A 174 -3.41 -8.39 -3.73
CA VAL A 174 -2.44 -7.29 -3.60
C VAL A 174 -1.60 -7.15 -4.86
N ASN A 175 -1.22 -5.93 -5.21
CA ASN A 175 -0.38 -5.63 -6.38
C ASN A 175 1.14 -5.67 -6.05
N GLU A 176 1.96 -5.26 -7.00
CA GLU A 176 3.43 -5.23 -6.88
C GLU A 176 3.95 -4.29 -5.78
N TYR A 177 3.13 -3.30 -5.37
CA TYR A 177 3.40 -2.36 -4.28
C TYR A 177 2.81 -2.84 -2.94
N ASN A 178 2.39 -4.10 -2.86
CA ASN A 178 1.65 -4.70 -1.75
C ASN A 178 0.34 -3.96 -1.36
N LYS A 179 -0.24 -3.18 -2.28
CA LYS A 179 -1.54 -2.51 -2.07
C LYS A 179 -2.68 -3.46 -2.39
N CYS A 180 -3.67 -3.50 -1.53
CA CYS A 180 -4.89 -4.28 -1.70
C CYS A 180 -5.75 -3.69 -2.82
N ILE A 181 -5.94 -4.46 -3.87
CA ILE A 181 -6.84 -4.16 -4.98
C ILE A 181 -8.29 -4.47 -4.57
N CYS A 182 -8.51 -5.62 -3.93
CA CYS A 182 -9.81 -6.01 -3.41
C CYS A 182 -9.69 -7.01 -2.26
N ARG A 183 -10.71 -6.98 -1.38
CA ARG A 183 -10.82 -7.75 -0.15
C ARG A 183 -12.10 -8.57 -0.16
N SER A 184 -12.03 -9.82 0.31
CA SER A 184 -13.20 -10.68 0.42
C SER A 184 -14.07 -10.37 1.64
N ASN A 185 -15.23 -11.00 1.69
CA ASN A 185 -15.92 -11.23 2.96
C ASN A 185 -15.01 -11.96 3.96
N GLU A 186 -15.24 -11.71 5.25
CA GLU A 186 -14.66 -12.51 6.31
C GLU A 186 -15.45 -13.82 6.44
N MET A 187 -14.74 -14.94 6.50
CA MET A 187 -15.36 -16.25 6.68
C MET A 187 -14.86 -16.90 7.97
N HIS A 188 -15.79 -17.18 8.88
CA HIS A 188 -15.51 -17.98 10.08
C HIS A 188 -15.51 -19.47 9.72
N LEU A 189 -14.39 -20.14 10.01
CA LEU A 189 -14.27 -21.57 9.76
C LEU A 189 -14.71 -22.36 11.00
N PRO A 190 -15.64 -23.34 10.85
CA PRO A 190 -16.14 -24.12 11.97
C PRO A 190 -15.07 -25.07 12.52
N GLN A 191 -15.14 -25.34 13.82
CA GLN A 191 -14.28 -26.28 14.52
C GLN A 191 -14.38 -27.68 13.88
N ARG A 192 -13.25 -28.23 13.41
CA ARG A 192 -13.16 -29.65 13.06
C ARG A 192 -12.77 -30.45 14.30
N ALA A 193 -13.50 -31.53 14.57
CA ALA A 193 -13.14 -32.50 15.61
C ALA A 193 -11.85 -33.25 15.21
N ASP A 194 -10.77 -33.02 15.95
CA ASP A 194 -9.55 -33.85 16.12
C ASP A 194 -9.15 -34.79 14.96
N LYS A 195 -9.12 -34.26 13.74
CA LYS A 195 -8.37 -34.89 12.64
C LYS A 195 -7.36 -33.86 12.20
N THR A 196 -6.08 -34.16 12.38
CA THR A 196 -4.96 -33.46 11.74
C THR A 196 -5.35 -33.20 10.29
N PRO A 197 -5.70 -31.95 9.93
CA PRO A 197 -6.11 -31.66 8.57
C PRO A 197 -4.92 -32.00 7.67
N PRO A 198 -5.12 -32.52 6.45
CA PRO A 198 -4.04 -32.51 5.49
C PRO A 198 -3.58 -31.06 5.35
N MET A 199 -2.33 -30.81 5.73
CA MET A 199 -1.70 -29.50 5.64
C MET A 199 -1.86 -29.00 4.22
N VAL A 200 -2.14 -27.70 4.05
CA VAL A 200 -1.98 -27.09 2.72
C VAL A 200 -0.57 -27.43 2.25
N PRO A 201 -0.39 -28.07 1.08
CA PRO A 201 0.94 -28.43 0.66
C PRO A 201 1.78 -27.15 0.54
N PRO A 202 2.93 -27.04 1.23
CA PRO A 202 3.70 -25.79 1.27
C PRO A 202 4.07 -25.23 -0.10
N PHE A 203 4.16 -26.11 -1.12
CA PHE A 203 4.44 -25.74 -2.50
C PHE A 203 3.35 -24.91 -3.19
N MET A 204 2.13 -24.88 -2.63
CA MET A 204 1.02 -24.08 -3.18
C MET A 204 1.16 -22.60 -2.84
N PHE A 205 1.89 -22.27 -1.77
CA PHE A 205 2.20 -20.90 -1.39
C PHE A 205 3.51 -20.46 -2.03
N ALA A 206 3.60 -19.17 -2.34
CA ALA A 206 4.85 -18.53 -2.70
C ALA A 206 5.82 -18.62 -1.52
N SER A 207 7.12 -18.68 -1.81
CA SER A 207 8.12 -18.53 -0.76
C SER A 207 7.93 -17.15 -0.09
N PRO A 208 8.01 -17.07 1.24
CA PRO A 208 7.98 -15.78 1.94
C PRO A 208 9.06 -14.85 1.38
N LYS A 209 8.81 -13.55 1.42
CA LYS A 209 9.84 -12.58 1.08
C LYS A 209 10.87 -12.58 2.22
N HIS A 210 12.09 -12.12 1.93
CA HIS A 210 13.11 -11.97 2.96
C HIS A 210 13.50 -10.51 3.07
N HIS A 211 13.68 -10.06 4.30
CA HIS A 211 14.14 -8.71 4.57
C HIS A 211 15.54 -8.54 3.98
N PRO A 212 15.81 -7.53 3.14
CA PRO A 212 17.05 -7.42 2.36
C PRO A 212 18.33 -7.39 3.20
N ASN A 213 18.26 -6.92 4.45
CA ASN A 213 19.43 -6.83 5.35
C ASN A 213 19.61 -8.05 6.26
N VAL A 214 18.69 -9.02 6.24
CA VAL A 214 18.72 -10.17 7.16
C VAL A 214 18.83 -11.46 6.33
N PRO A 215 19.83 -12.33 6.59
CA PRO A 215 19.93 -13.61 5.91
C PRO A 215 18.69 -14.48 6.18
N PRO A 216 18.23 -15.31 5.23
CA PRO A 216 17.06 -16.18 5.37
C PRO A 216 17.23 -17.20 6.51
N SER A 217 16.93 -16.76 7.72
CA SER A 217 16.85 -17.57 8.93
C SER A 217 15.38 -17.59 9.39
N ARG A 218 14.96 -18.73 9.96
CA ARG A 218 13.56 -18.98 10.29
C ARG A 218 13.07 -18.27 11.56
N GLU A 219 13.94 -17.57 12.29
CA GLU A 219 13.64 -17.09 13.65
C GLU A 219 13.66 -15.55 13.78
N SER A 220 13.90 -14.78 12.71
CA SER A 220 13.92 -13.32 12.81
C SER A 220 12.50 -12.73 12.74
N ILE A 221 12.13 -11.97 13.79
CA ILE A 221 10.86 -11.23 13.81
C ILE A 221 10.80 -10.17 12.69
N LEU A 222 11.95 -9.64 12.25
CA LEU A 222 12.01 -8.68 11.14
C LEU A 222 11.55 -9.30 9.82
N HIS A 223 11.82 -10.59 9.59
CA HIS A 223 11.27 -11.31 8.44
C HIS A 223 9.76 -11.39 8.50
N ALA A 224 9.24 -11.75 9.68
CA ALA A 224 7.80 -11.85 9.87
C ALA A 224 7.13 -10.49 9.61
N LEU A 225 7.66 -9.39 10.14
CA LEU A 225 7.13 -8.03 9.91
C LEU A 225 7.22 -7.62 8.43
N PHE A 226 8.35 -7.88 7.77
CA PHE A 226 8.51 -7.60 6.33
C PHE A 226 7.56 -8.40 5.45
N ASP A 227 7.28 -9.65 5.81
CA ASP A 227 6.30 -10.48 5.12
C ASP A 227 4.86 -9.97 5.25
N GLN A 228 4.57 -9.16 6.28
CA GLN A 228 3.26 -8.55 6.50
C GLN A 228 3.11 -7.15 5.91
N GLU A 229 4.06 -6.61 5.15
CA GLU A 229 3.88 -5.29 4.53
C GLU A 229 2.82 -5.33 3.42
N TYR A 230 1.54 -5.29 3.78
CA TYR A 230 0.41 -5.11 2.87
C TYR A 230 -0.45 -3.96 3.35
N GLY A 231 -0.97 -3.16 2.42
CA GLY A 231 -1.81 -2.00 2.71
C GLY A 231 -3.20 -2.21 2.15
N VAL A 232 -4.21 -2.29 3.01
CA VAL A 232 -5.62 -2.20 2.63
C VAL A 232 -6.03 -0.75 2.41
N PHE A 233 -5.62 0.11 3.34
CA PHE A 233 -5.80 1.54 3.34
C PHE A 233 -4.49 2.30 3.55
N SER A 234 -3.49 1.72 4.22
CA SER A 234 -2.24 2.42 4.54
C SER A 234 -1.34 2.65 3.32
N GLN A 235 -0.44 3.64 3.40
CA GLN A 235 0.38 4.09 2.27
C GLN A 235 1.43 3.05 1.81
N ASN A 236 2.15 2.42 2.73
CA ASN A 236 3.32 1.60 2.42
C ASN A 236 3.30 0.20 3.06
N GLY A 237 2.12 -0.26 3.48
CA GLY A 237 1.91 -1.61 4.02
C GLY A 237 1.88 -1.71 5.54
N GLU A 238 1.76 -0.57 6.21
CA GLU A 238 1.59 -0.42 7.66
C GLU A 238 0.41 -1.21 8.21
N ASP A 239 -0.69 -1.42 7.46
CA ASP A 239 -1.85 -2.17 7.95
C ASP A 239 -1.49 -3.58 8.43
N GLY A 240 -0.75 -4.34 7.61
CA GLY A 240 -0.34 -5.69 7.97
C GLY A 240 0.77 -5.72 9.03
N VAL A 241 1.67 -4.74 9.01
CA VAL A 241 2.70 -4.56 10.07
C VAL A 241 2.02 -4.31 11.42
N LEU A 242 1.10 -3.35 11.50
CA LEU A 242 0.34 -3.02 12.71
C LEU A 242 -0.52 -4.19 13.16
N GLN A 243 -1.15 -4.91 12.22
CA GLN A 243 -1.92 -6.11 12.56
C GLN A 243 -1.04 -7.16 13.26
N LEU A 244 0.17 -7.44 12.75
CA LEU A 244 1.09 -8.37 13.41
C LEU A 244 1.62 -7.80 14.73
N LEU A 245 2.00 -6.53 14.78
CA LEU A 245 2.46 -5.91 16.03
C LEU A 245 1.42 -6.04 17.14
N PHE A 246 0.14 -5.80 16.87
CA PHE A 246 -0.93 -5.94 17.86
C PHE A 246 -1.38 -7.40 18.12
N GLN A 247 -0.93 -8.37 17.32
CA GLN A 247 -1.01 -9.79 17.68
C GLN A 247 0.08 -10.19 18.68
N LEU A 248 1.27 -9.58 18.57
CA LEU A 248 2.41 -9.83 19.45
C LEU A 248 2.29 -9.05 20.77
N VAL A 249 1.80 -7.82 20.67
CA VAL A 249 1.58 -6.88 21.77
C VAL A 249 0.09 -6.62 21.86
N ALA A 250 -0.60 -7.44 22.65
CA ALA A 250 -2.06 -7.36 22.74
C ALA A 250 -2.50 -5.93 23.14
N PRO A 251 -3.44 -5.32 22.40
CA PRO A 251 -3.93 -3.99 22.71
C PRO A 251 -4.72 -3.98 24.03
N THR A 252 -4.65 -2.88 24.75
CA THR A 252 -5.29 -2.70 26.06
C THR A 252 -6.69 -2.09 25.94
N ASN A 253 -6.84 -1.04 25.14
CA ASN A 253 -8.08 -0.27 25.00
C ASN A 253 -8.50 -0.03 23.55
N LYS A 254 -7.67 -0.44 22.57
CA LYS A 254 -7.85 -0.22 21.13
C LYS A 254 -8.08 1.25 20.77
N ILE A 255 -7.42 2.14 21.51
CA ILE A 255 -7.45 3.57 21.23
C ILE A 255 -6.27 3.93 20.34
N PHE A 256 -6.56 4.58 19.21
CA PHE A 256 -5.55 5.15 18.34
C PHE A 256 -5.58 6.68 18.35
N VAL A 257 -4.45 7.28 17.97
CA VAL A 257 -4.31 8.66 17.56
C VAL A 257 -3.50 8.67 16.28
N GLU A 258 -3.95 9.41 15.27
CA GLU A 258 -3.18 9.67 14.06
C GLU A 258 -3.26 11.13 13.64
N PHE A 259 -2.11 11.69 13.30
CA PHE A 259 -1.96 13.02 12.72
C PHE A 259 -1.41 12.90 11.30
N GLY A 260 -1.95 13.70 10.37
CA GLY A 260 -1.61 13.61 8.94
C GLY A 260 -2.50 12.67 8.14
N VAL A 261 -3.78 12.57 8.49
CA VAL A 261 -4.68 11.60 7.83
C VAL A 261 -5.22 12.07 6.48
N GLU A 262 -4.95 13.30 6.06
CA GLU A 262 -5.61 13.94 4.92
C GLU A 262 -7.14 13.75 4.97
N ASP A 263 -7.75 13.27 3.89
CA ASP A 263 -9.17 12.96 3.79
C ASP A 263 -9.59 11.66 4.50
N GLY A 264 -8.64 10.97 5.13
CA GLY A 264 -8.83 9.73 5.87
C GLY A 264 -9.12 8.51 4.97
N ILE A 265 -8.92 8.60 3.66
CA ILE A 265 -9.06 7.47 2.73
C ILE A 265 -7.83 6.57 2.81
N GLU A 266 -6.63 7.15 2.80
CA GLU A 266 -5.33 6.49 2.94
C GLU A 266 -4.67 6.94 4.25
N CYS A 267 -4.64 6.06 5.26
CA CYS A 267 -3.98 6.33 6.55
C CYS A 267 -3.70 5.02 7.32
N ASN A 268 -2.86 5.08 8.35
CA ASN A 268 -2.39 3.92 9.11
C ASN A 268 -3.46 3.33 10.04
N THR A 269 -4.44 4.13 10.48
CA THR A 269 -5.42 3.69 11.48
C THR A 269 -6.75 3.21 10.88
N ARG A 270 -7.01 3.45 9.60
CA ARG A 270 -8.30 3.14 8.98
C ARG A 270 -8.62 1.66 9.01
N TYR A 271 -7.66 0.78 8.75
CA TYR A 271 -7.89 -0.66 8.77
C TYR A 271 -8.25 -1.15 10.18
N LEU A 272 -7.54 -0.66 11.19
CA LEU A 272 -7.82 -0.95 12.59
C LEU A 272 -9.23 -0.46 12.99
N ARG A 273 -9.59 0.76 12.58
CA ARG A 273 -10.90 1.38 12.84
C ARG A 273 -12.05 0.61 12.18
N GLU A 274 -11.97 0.40 10.87
CA GLU A 274 -13.09 -0.14 10.08
C GLU A 274 -13.22 -1.66 10.17
N VAL A 275 -12.13 -2.37 10.46
CA VAL A 275 -12.10 -3.84 10.43
C VAL A 275 -11.90 -4.45 11.82
N HIS A 276 -11.12 -3.82 12.69
CA HIS A 276 -10.73 -4.40 13.99
C HIS A 276 -11.40 -3.73 15.20
N GLY A 277 -12.33 -2.80 14.95
CA GLY A 277 -13.16 -2.14 15.96
C GLY A 277 -12.37 -1.22 16.88
N TRP A 278 -11.33 -0.57 16.37
CA TRP A 278 -10.59 0.45 17.10
C TRP A 278 -11.32 1.79 17.01
N THR A 279 -11.11 2.64 18.01
CA THR A 279 -11.69 3.99 18.09
C THR A 279 -10.60 4.99 18.45
N GLY A 280 -10.71 6.24 18.05
CA GLY A 280 -9.60 7.16 18.26
C GLY A 280 -9.78 8.53 17.64
N LEU A 281 -8.68 9.27 17.66
CA LEU A 281 -8.58 10.61 17.09
C LEU A 281 -7.81 10.55 15.77
N SER A 282 -8.36 11.17 14.74
CA SER A 282 -7.70 11.40 13.45
C SER A 282 -7.75 12.89 13.18
N MET A 283 -6.61 13.53 12.95
CA MET A 283 -6.56 14.96 12.62
C MET A 283 -5.61 15.24 11.47
N ASP A 284 -5.94 16.27 10.69
CA ASP A 284 -5.13 16.74 9.59
C ASP A 284 -5.21 18.27 9.50
N GLY A 285 -4.11 18.93 9.10
CA GLY A 285 -4.07 20.39 8.97
C GLY A 285 -4.97 20.95 7.86
N SER A 286 -5.39 20.11 6.91
CA SER A 286 -6.06 20.52 5.67
C SER A 286 -7.42 19.88 5.40
N HIS A 287 -7.82 18.87 6.18
CA HIS A 287 -9.02 18.07 5.90
C HIS A 287 -9.84 17.74 7.15
N SER A 288 -9.46 16.71 7.89
CA SER A 288 -10.21 16.17 9.03
C SER A 288 -9.88 16.95 10.31
N ASP A 289 -10.87 17.61 10.92
CA ASP A 289 -10.71 18.49 12.10
C ASP A 289 -9.52 19.45 11.97
N PRO A 290 -9.62 20.46 11.07
CA PRO A 290 -8.50 21.29 10.64
C PRO A 290 -7.94 22.12 11.81
N ALA A 291 -6.91 21.58 12.43
CA ALA A 291 -6.10 22.25 13.43
C ALA A 291 -4.65 22.19 12.98
N TRP A 292 -4.00 23.34 12.90
CA TRP A 292 -2.55 23.37 12.72
C TRP A 292 -1.91 22.83 14.00
N ILE A 293 -1.40 21.60 13.94
CA ILE A 293 -0.84 20.91 15.10
C ILE A 293 0.53 21.50 15.41
N THR A 294 0.73 21.85 16.67
CA THR A 294 1.99 22.41 17.19
C THR A 294 2.33 21.78 18.53
N PRO A 295 3.59 21.84 18.97
CA PRO A 295 3.96 21.40 20.32
C PRO A 295 3.16 22.14 21.41
N GLY A 296 2.75 23.39 21.15
CA GLY A 296 2.04 24.23 22.11
C GLY A 296 0.54 23.92 22.26
N ASN A 297 -0.11 23.28 21.28
CA ASN A 297 -1.54 22.97 21.35
C ASN A 297 -1.86 21.47 21.47
N ILE A 298 -0.92 20.58 21.16
CA ILE A 298 -1.20 19.14 21.03
C ILE A 298 -1.75 18.50 22.31
N VAL A 299 -1.22 18.89 23.47
CA VAL A 299 -1.71 18.40 24.77
C VAL A 299 -3.16 18.82 25.00
N GLY A 300 -3.52 20.06 24.65
CA GLY A 300 -4.89 20.56 24.78
C GLY A 300 -5.86 19.86 23.83
N LEU A 301 -5.40 19.49 22.62
CA LEU A 301 -6.20 18.67 21.69
C LEU A 301 -6.47 17.28 22.29
N PHE A 302 -5.48 16.63 22.89
CA PHE A 302 -5.71 15.36 23.58
C PHE A 302 -6.66 15.45 24.77
N GLU A 303 -6.55 16.50 25.57
CA GLU A 303 -7.47 16.75 26.69
C GLU A 303 -8.90 16.98 26.20
N GLN A 304 -9.08 17.75 25.12
CA GLN A 304 -10.38 18.02 24.51
C GLN A 304 -11.06 16.75 23.98
N HIS A 305 -10.29 15.84 23.41
CA HIS A 305 -10.79 14.57 22.85
C HIS A 305 -10.75 13.41 23.86
N GLU A 306 -10.52 13.71 25.14
CA GLU A 306 -10.53 12.74 26.24
C GLU A 306 -9.59 11.54 26.00
N ILE A 307 -8.47 11.77 25.33
CA ILE A 307 -7.48 10.72 25.08
C ILE A 307 -6.85 10.31 26.42
N PRO A 308 -6.87 9.02 26.79
CA PRO A 308 -6.27 8.58 28.04
C PRO A 308 -4.75 8.72 27.99
N SER A 309 -4.12 8.95 29.16
CA SER A 309 -2.66 9.03 29.28
C SER A 309 -1.94 7.76 28.80
N HIS A 310 -2.64 6.62 28.75
CA HIS A 310 -2.17 5.36 28.17
C HIS A 310 -3.16 4.90 27.09
N PHE A 311 -2.67 4.72 25.87
CA PHE A 311 -3.43 4.22 24.72
C PHE A 311 -2.55 3.33 23.85
N ASP A 312 -3.10 2.72 22.80
CA ASP A 312 -2.39 1.63 22.12
C ASP A 312 -1.59 2.07 20.91
N LEU A 313 -2.09 3.00 20.08
CA LEU A 313 -1.40 3.40 18.85
C LEU A 313 -1.32 4.92 18.70
N LEU A 314 -0.11 5.45 18.54
CA LEU A 314 0.14 6.81 18.08
C LEU A 314 0.82 6.78 16.70
N SER A 315 0.31 7.50 15.71
CA SER A 315 0.94 7.71 14.41
C SER A 315 1.12 9.21 14.20
N VAL A 316 2.36 9.66 13.96
CA VAL A 316 2.69 11.07 13.73
C VAL A 316 3.33 11.20 12.35
N ASP A 317 2.62 11.86 11.45
CA ASP A 317 3.03 12.09 10.06
C ASP A 317 2.55 13.50 9.63
N ILE A 318 3.18 14.54 10.15
CA ILE A 318 2.85 15.96 9.86
C ILE A 318 3.95 16.62 9.01
N ASP A 319 4.69 15.80 8.26
CA ASP A 319 5.82 16.09 7.37
C ASP A 319 7.08 16.71 8.01
N PHE A 320 6.93 17.72 8.89
CA PHE A 320 8.03 18.59 9.30
C PHE A 320 8.34 18.57 10.80
N ASN A 321 7.35 18.92 11.64
CA ASN A 321 7.56 19.20 13.07
C ASN A 321 7.30 17.98 13.96
N ASP A 322 7.28 16.79 13.38
CA ASP A 322 6.95 15.49 14.00
C ASP A 322 7.71 15.27 15.30
N TYR A 323 9.02 15.51 15.27
CA TYR A 323 9.89 15.34 16.43
C TYR A 323 9.44 16.19 17.63
N TYR A 324 9.12 17.46 17.41
CA TYR A 324 8.76 18.39 18.48
C TYR A 324 7.35 18.13 19.02
N VAL A 325 6.42 17.79 18.12
CA VAL A 325 5.06 17.41 18.50
C VAL A 325 5.09 16.12 19.31
N LEU A 326 5.82 15.10 18.84
CA LEU A 326 6.00 13.85 19.55
C LEU A 326 6.67 14.06 20.91
N GLN A 327 7.70 14.92 21.00
CA GLN A 327 8.33 15.27 22.28
C GLN A 327 7.31 15.82 23.28
N ALA A 328 6.46 16.78 22.87
CA ALA A 328 5.43 17.35 23.72
C ALA A 328 4.36 16.32 24.15
N ILE A 329 4.01 15.37 23.28
CA ILE A 329 3.09 14.27 23.60
C ILE A 329 3.67 13.38 24.70
N LEU A 330 4.94 12.99 24.56
CA LEU A 330 5.62 12.06 25.47
C LEU A 330 5.82 12.60 26.88
N GLU A 331 5.66 13.91 27.10
CA GLU A 331 5.68 14.51 28.44
C GLU A 331 4.49 14.06 29.32
N ARG A 332 3.37 13.66 28.72
CA ARG A 332 2.12 13.35 29.43
C ARG A 332 1.46 12.03 29.04
N TYR A 333 1.78 11.51 27.87
CA TYR A 333 1.13 10.35 27.30
C TYR A 333 2.14 9.22 27.02
N THR A 334 1.67 7.97 27.09
CA THR A 334 2.49 6.78 26.93
C THR A 334 1.75 5.75 26.07
N PRO A 335 1.77 5.91 24.73
CA PRO A 335 1.23 4.92 23.81
C PRO A 335 1.97 3.56 23.90
N SER A 336 1.32 2.47 23.50
CA SER A 336 1.95 1.14 23.43
C SER A 336 2.83 0.98 22.19
N VAL A 337 2.36 1.50 21.06
CA VAL A 337 3.05 1.49 19.75
C VAL A 337 3.04 2.89 19.18
N ILE A 338 4.17 3.32 18.62
CA ILE A 338 4.36 4.61 17.95
C ILE A 338 4.81 4.34 16.51
N VAL A 339 4.19 5.03 15.56
CA VAL A 339 4.62 5.14 14.16
C VAL A 339 5.05 6.57 13.91
N VAL A 340 6.20 6.76 13.29
CA VAL A 340 6.73 8.07 12.90
C VAL A 340 7.20 8.05 11.47
N GLU A 341 6.91 9.13 10.74
CA GLU A 341 7.61 9.42 9.50
C GLU A 341 9.06 9.79 9.80
N VAL A 342 10.01 9.17 9.09
CA VAL A 342 11.45 9.43 9.24
C VAL A 342 12.04 10.01 7.97
N ASN A 343 12.99 10.93 8.15
CA ASN A 343 13.85 11.37 7.07
C ASN A 343 14.90 10.29 6.76
N SER A 344 14.61 9.42 5.80
CA SER A 344 15.48 8.31 5.40
C SER A 344 16.69 8.69 4.54
N HIS A 345 16.79 9.95 4.07
CA HIS A 345 17.93 10.41 3.28
C HIS A 345 19.24 10.35 4.05
N TYR A 346 19.18 10.47 5.37
CA TYR A 346 20.32 10.30 6.26
C TYR A 346 20.18 8.98 7.00
N ARG A 347 21.16 8.12 6.82
CA ARG A 347 21.18 6.75 7.36
C ARG A 347 21.63 6.77 8.81
N TYR A 348 21.16 5.81 9.60
CA TYR A 348 21.67 5.57 10.94
C TYR A 348 23.21 5.38 10.92
N PRO A 349 23.99 5.96 11.86
CA PRO A 349 23.57 6.68 13.08
C PRO A 349 23.55 8.22 12.94
N ASP A 350 23.32 8.79 11.75
CA ASP A 350 23.26 10.25 11.58
C ASP A 350 22.06 10.83 12.35
N ASP A 351 22.32 11.68 13.35
CA ASP A 351 21.32 12.26 14.27
C ASP A 351 21.07 13.74 13.93
N ARG A 352 20.00 13.97 13.19
CA ARG A 352 19.52 15.30 12.79
C ARG A 352 18.03 15.45 13.01
N VAL A 353 17.65 16.65 13.39
CA VAL A 353 16.27 17.13 13.47
C VAL A 353 16.20 18.44 12.67
N ALA A 354 15.24 18.58 11.76
CA ALA A 354 15.00 19.86 11.11
C ALA A 354 14.66 20.91 12.18
N THR A 355 15.18 22.13 12.06
CA THR A 355 14.88 23.18 13.06
C THR A 355 13.39 23.50 13.01
N TYR A 356 12.74 23.54 14.17
CA TYR A 356 11.31 23.89 14.28
C TYR A 356 10.98 25.15 13.47
N ASP A 357 10.00 25.01 12.56
CA ASP A 357 9.43 26.12 11.82
C ASP A 357 7.90 25.99 11.83
N PRO A 358 7.16 26.95 12.41
CA PRO A 358 5.70 26.89 12.43
C PRO A 358 5.06 26.99 11.03
N GLN A 359 5.82 27.34 9.98
CA GLN A 359 5.34 27.34 8.60
C GLN A 359 5.35 25.95 7.96
N GLY A 360 6.04 24.98 8.56
CA GLY A 360 6.13 23.62 8.05
C GLY A 360 7.13 23.44 6.91
N TRP A 361 7.01 22.33 6.19
CA TRP A 361 7.92 21.94 5.13
C TRP A 361 7.69 22.70 3.83
N ASP A 362 8.73 22.79 2.99
CA ASP A 362 8.65 23.35 1.63
C ASP A 362 7.98 22.40 0.61
N GLY A 363 7.75 21.13 0.99
CA GLY A 363 7.13 20.10 0.15
C GLY A 363 8.00 19.59 -1.00
N VAL A 364 9.25 20.05 -1.12
CA VAL A 364 10.08 19.83 -2.32
C VAL A 364 11.52 19.43 -2.03
N SER A 365 12.04 19.64 -0.83
CA SER A 365 13.43 19.36 -0.49
C SER A 365 13.57 18.27 0.57
N ASN A 366 14.75 17.69 0.71
CA ASN A 366 15.05 16.68 1.72
C ASN A 366 15.23 17.24 3.14
N TYR A 367 14.92 18.51 3.34
CA TYR A 367 14.96 19.16 4.64
C TYR A 367 13.58 19.07 5.25
N PHE A 368 13.32 18.01 6.00
CA PHE A 368 12.06 17.74 6.70
C PHE A 368 12.28 16.78 7.87
N GLY A 369 11.31 16.76 8.79
CA GLY A 369 11.23 15.82 9.89
C GLY A 369 12.52 15.62 10.69
N ALA A 370 12.75 14.38 11.09
CA ALA A 370 13.94 13.96 11.79
C ALA A 370 14.44 12.60 11.30
N THR A 371 15.73 12.37 11.49
CA THR A 371 16.40 11.10 11.17
C THR A 371 15.99 9.97 12.11
N LEU A 372 16.17 8.71 11.67
CA LEU A 372 15.92 7.55 12.52
C LEU A 372 16.70 7.60 13.84
N ALA A 373 17.96 8.04 13.82
CA ALA A 373 18.77 8.12 15.03
C ALA A 373 18.21 9.15 16.04
N ALA A 374 17.67 10.26 15.55
CA ALA A 374 17.01 11.25 16.40
C ALA A 374 15.77 10.67 17.08
N PHE A 375 14.93 9.91 16.35
CA PHE A 375 13.76 9.25 16.95
C PHE A 375 14.15 8.15 17.93
N VAL A 376 15.16 7.33 17.63
CA VAL A 376 15.69 6.34 18.60
C VAL A 376 16.16 7.01 19.88
N ARG A 377 16.75 8.21 19.79
CA ARG A 377 17.18 8.99 20.96
C ARG A 377 15.98 9.56 21.74
N LEU A 378 15.01 10.15 21.06
CA LEU A 378 13.79 10.70 21.69
C LEU A 378 12.97 9.59 22.38
N LEU A 379 12.85 8.44 21.73
CA LEU A 379 12.03 7.30 22.15
C LEU A 379 12.80 6.30 23.01
N ASN A 380 13.61 6.77 23.97
CA ASN A 380 14.47 5.93 24.82
C ASN A 380 13.72 4.89 25.69
N GLY A 381 12.41 5.06 25.91
CA GLY A 381 11.51 4.10 26.56
C GLY A 381 10.90 3.07 25.59
N TYR A 382 11.18 3.17 24.29
CA TYR A 382 10.65 2.32 23.24
C TYR A 382 11.78 1.61 22.49
N THR A 383 11.45 0.46 21.92
CA THR A 383 12.33 -0.32 21.06
C THR A 383 11.93 -0.07 19.61
N LEU A 384 12.87 0.33 18.75
CA LEU A 384 12.69 0.31 17.31
C LEU A 384 12.52 -1.15 16.86
N VAL A 385 11.36 -1.48 16.27
CA VAL A 385 11.06 -2.86 15.87
C VAL A 385 11.03 -3.05 14.36
N TYR A 386 10.75 -1.98 13.60
CA TYR A 386 10.60 -2.08 12.16
C TYR A 386 10.68 -0.72 11.46
N CYS A 387 11.10 -0.71 10.18
CA CYS A 387 10.90 0.40 9.26
C CYS A 387 10.44 -0.20 7.93
N GLU A 388 9.38 0.35 7.37
CA GLU A 388 8.80 -0.21 6.15
C GLU A 388 9.70 0.00 4.91
N SER A 389 9.52 -0.83 3.89
CA SER A 389 10.45 -0.96 2.76
C SER A 389 10.60 0.28 1.84
N HIS A 390 9.75 1.30 1.99
CA HIS A 390 9.81 2.59 1.31
C HIS A 390 10.67 3.62 2.05
N GLY A 391 11.03 3.35 3.31
CA GLY A 391 11.84 4.26 4.13
C GLY A 391 11.10 5.53 4.53
N VAL A 392 9.79 5.44 4.71
CA VAL A 392 8.89 6.51 5.16
C VAL A 392 8.58 6.32 6.64
N ASN A 393 7.98 5.19 7.01
CA ASN A 393 7.46 4.97 8.35
C ASN A 393 8.29 3.97 9.17
N CYS A 394 8.59 4.34 10.43
CA CYS A 394 9.24 3.46 11.39
C CYS A 394 8.37 3.23 12.63
N PHE A 395 8.45 2.01 13.17
CA PHE A 395 7.60 1.48 14.23
C PHE A 395 8.42 1.28 15.49
N PHE A 396 7.90 1.81 16.58
CA PHE A 396 8.46 1.72 17.91
C PHE A 396 7.44 1.09 18.85
N VAL A 397 7.88 0.14 19.69
CA VAL A 397 7.03 -0.51 20.69
C VAL A 397 7.57 -0.19 22.07
N ARG A 398 6.69 0.08 23.04
CA ARG A 398 7.10 0.35 24.41
C ARG A 398 7.94 -0.81 24.94
N THR A 399 9.12 -0.51 25.50
CA THR A 399 10.17 -1.54 25.72
C THR A 399 9.75 -2.64 26.69
N ASP A 400 8.88 -2.35 27.66
CA ASP A 400 8.32 -3.32 28.60
C ASP A 400 7.34 -4.31 27.95
N LEU A 401 6.77 -3.95 26.80
CA LEU A 401 5.84 -4.79 26.04
C LEU A 401 6.54 -5.66 24.99
N TRP A 402 7.79 -5.33 24.64
CA TRP A 402 8.51 -6.02 23.57
C TRP A 402 9.49 -7.07 24.11
N PRO A 403 9.49 -8.32 23.60
CA PRO A 403 10.41 -9.35 24.07
C PRO A 403 11.88 -8.95 23.90
N ALA A 404 12.66 -9.05 24.98
CA ALA A 404 14.09 -8.70 24.96
C ALA A 404 14.91 -9.55 23.97
N THR A 405 14.43 -10.74 23.60
CA THR A 405 15.02 -11.63 22.60
C THR A 405 14.85 -11.14 21.16
N TRP A 406 13.93 -10.20 20.92
CA TRP A 406 13.62 -9.67 19.59
C TRP A 406 14.24 -8.28 19.39
N ARG A 407 15.55 -8.19 19.57
CA ARG A 407 16.31 -6.96 19.39
C ARG A 407 17.25 -7.08 18.20
N GLU A 408 17.21 -6.06 17.37
CA GLU A 408 18.02 -5.96 16.15
C GLU A 408 18.73 -4.59 16.16
N ASP A 409 19.90 -4.51 15.55
CA ASP A 409 20.63 -3.25 15.46
C ASP A 409 19.81 -2.26 14.60
N PRO A 410 19.62 -0.99 15.04
CA PRO A 410 18.90 0.00 14.25
C PRO A 410 19.40 0.15 12.81
N ALA A 411 20.71 0.00 12.56
CA ALA A 411 21.27 0.03 11.21
C ALA A 411 20.76 -1.12 10.31
N THR A 412 20.38 -2.25 10.91
CA THR A 412 19.79 -3.39 10.21
C THR A 412 18.35 -3.10 9.80
N ILE A 413 17.59 -2.44 10.68
CA ILE A 413 16.18 -2.07 10.49
C ILE A 413 16.05 -0.91 9.49
N ASP A 414 16.96 0.05 9.56
CA ASP A 414 16.95 1.29 8.79
C ASP A 414 16.74 1.06 7.28
N ARG A 415 15.99 1.96 6.61
CA ARG A 415 15.62 1.85 5.19
C ARG A 415 15.91 3.10 4.36
N PRO A 416 16.64 2.99 3.23
CA PRO A 416 16.92 4.13 2.38
C PRO A 416 15.63 4.64 1.73
N PRO A 417 15.61 5.89 1.24
CA PRO A 417 14.43 6.44 0.58
C PRO A 417 14.10 5.64 -0.67
N ASN A 418 12.86 5.16 -0.70
CA ASN A 418 12.23 4.49 -1.83
C ASN A 418 10.78 4.99 -1.96
N PHE A 419 10.61 6.31 -1.89
CA PHE A 419 9.30 6.95 -1.93
C PHE A 419 8.49 6.53 -3.15
N PHE A 420 7.20 6.30 -2.93
CA PHE A 420 6.23 5.85 -3.94
C PHE A 420 6.58 4.49 -4.62
N GLY A 421 7.52 3.74 -4.06
CA GLY A 421 7.97 2.44 -4.56
C GLY A 421 8.78 2.53 -5.84
N LYS A 422 9.38 3.71 -6.11
CA LYS A 422 10.02 4.06 -7.40
C LYS A 422 11.49 4.44 -7.26
N GLY A 423 12.10 4.19 -6.10
CA GLY A 423 13.46 4.65 -5.78
C GLY A 423 13.59 6.17 -5.79
N TRP A 424 12.47 6.89 -5.60
CA TRP A 424 12.48 8.34 -5.62
C TRP A 424 13.03 8.91 -4.31
N ARG A 425 13.59 10.12 -4.39
CA ARG A 425 14.18 10.86 -3.27
C ARG A 425 14.06 12.36 -3.49
N TYR A 426 13.80 13.11 -2.42
CA TYR A 426 13.84 14.56 -2.45
C TYR A 426 15.27 15.11 -2.70
N PRO A 427 15.40 16.22 -3.44
CA PRO A 427 16.68 16.92 -3.64
C PRO A 427 17.16 17.64 -2.36
N PRO A 428 18.47 17.90 -2.22
CA PRO A 428 19.01 18.68 -1.11
C PRO A 428 18.46 20.12 -1.03
N SER A 429 18.20 20.61 0.18
CA SER A 429 17.97 22.05 0.42
C SER A 429 19.28 22.82 0.61
N LEU A 430 19.40 23.99 -0.02
CA LEU A 430 20.53 24.91 0.15
C LEU A 430 20.48 25.70 1.47
N HIS A 431 19.32 25.70 2.13
CA HIS A 431 19.05 26.48 3.34
C HIS A 431 18.75 25.59 4.56
N ALA A 432 19.12 24.30 4.49
CA ALA A 432 18.86 23.34 5.57
C ALA A 432 19.65 23.69 6.83
N THR A 433 18.93 23.91 7.93
CA THR A 433 19.51 24.08 9.27
C THR A 433 19.11 22.93 10.17
N TRP A 434 20.04 22.02 10.42
CA TRP A 434 19.81 20.85 11.25
C TRP A 434 20.21 21.13 12.70
N ALA A 435 19.37 20.72 13.63
CA ALA A 435 19.74 20.60 15.03
C ALA A 435 20.28 19.20 15.29
N THR A 436 21.39 19.09 16.04
CA THR A 436 22.04 17.82 16.39
C THR A 436 22.06 17.64 17.89
N GLY A 437 21.71 16.44 18.40
CA GLY A 437 21.80 16.14 19.84
C GLY A 437 20.86 16.96 20.72
N VAL A 438 19.70 17.37 20.20
CA VAL A 438 18.68 18.16 20.94
C VAL A 438 18.02 17.28 21.98
N VAL A 439 18.24 17.55 23.27
CA VAL A 439 17.60 16.84 24.40
C VAL A 439 16.17 17.30 24.58
#